data_AF-A0A6J3C6S2-F1
#
_entry.id   AF-A0A6J3C6S2-F1
#
_cell.length_a   1.000
_cell.length_b   1.000
_cell.length_c   1.000
_cell.angle_alpha   90.00
_cell.angle_beta   90.00
_cell.angle_gamma   90.00
#
_symmetry.space_group_name_H-M   'P 1'
#
loop_
_entity.id
_entity.type
_entity.pdbx_description
1 polymer ?
#
loop_
_entity_poly.entity_id
_entity_poly.type
_entity_poly.pdbx_seq_one_letter_code
_entity_poly.pdbx_strand_id
1 'polypeptide(L)'
;MYVRVILIMTYKKYPFINTTNVTTLPHSLNSIFRSTGEGMSGMASAVKKSEYEQFAKSVTAVATSVQGLVESTAQAAYLVAVSDETSVAGRPGLVDQAGFARAAAAIDMACRALSDPASDQHQVLSAATVIAKHTSALCNACRVASGRSGQAAAKRTFVQAAKDVANCTASLVKEIKALDADYGEANRARCAAATGPLQDAVRSLCQFADSPEFASVPAKISPQARQNQEPILECGRNIISGSCAMLEAARALALSPQERQQWQQLAAHSKTVSDSIKSLVANIREKAPGQRECSAAIETLSRLLRELDQAAIQAVGQELQPRKANSLQGDHSNTNTSVLASTYILSTKAEGTEDSLFLS
;
A
#
# COMPACT_ATOMS: atom_id res chain seq x y z
N MET A 1 -3.98 -0.84 -16.70
CA MET A 1 -3.24 0.10 -15.82
C MET A 1 -4.15 1.24 -15.33
N TYR A 2 -4.80 1.98 -16.24
CA TYR A 2 -5.73 3.10 -15.94
C TYR A 2 -6.82 2.80 -14.90
N VAL A 3 -7.60 1.72 -15.07
CA VAL A 3 -8.71 1.38 -14.15
C VAL A 3 -8.21 1.04 -12.75
N ARG A 4 -7.06 0.37 -12.64
CA ARG A 4 -6.46 0.01 -11.36
C ARG A 4 -5.96 1.29 -10.66
N VAL A 5 -5.25 2.16 -11.37
CA VAL A 5 -4.69 3.43 -10.84
C VAL A 5 -5.77 4.45 -10.44
N ILE A 6 -6.86 4.56 -11.20
CA ILE A 6 -8.00 5.41 -10.82
C ILE A 6 -8.74 4.83 -9.61
N LEU A 7 -9.00 3.51 -9.54
CA LEU A 7 -9.54 2.89 -8.31
C LEU A 7 -8.60 3.08 -7.10
N ILE A 8 -7.29 3.05 -7.34
CA ILE A 8 -6.25 3.26 -6.32
C ILE A 8 -6.34 4.68 -5.72
N MET A 9 -6.46 5.72 -6.56
CA MET A 9 -6.51 7.12 -6.10
C MET A 9 -7.90 7.57 -5.66
N THR A 10 -8.97 7.00 -6.19
CA THR A 10 -10.35 7.46 -5.94
C THR A 10 -11.07 6.66 -4.84
N TYR A 11 -10.70 5.39 -4.60
CA TYR A 11 -11.50 4.50 -3.75
C TYR A 11 -10.76 3.73 -2.64
N LYS A 12 -9.42 3.68 -2.62
CA LYS A 12 -8.70 2.92 -1.58
C LYS A 12 -8.33 3.77 -0.37
N LYS A 13 -9.13 3.65 0.67
CA LYS A 13 -8.90 4.19 2.03
C LYS A 13 -7.97 3.29 2.88
N TYR A 14 -6.95 2.68 2.26
CA TYR A 14 -6.06 1.70 2.90
C TYR A 14 -4.61 1.90 2.46
N PRO A 15 -3.63 1.59 3.33
CA PRO A 15 -2.21 1.63 2.97
C PRO A 15 -1.89 0.59 1.89
N PHE A 16 -1.08 0.99 0.89
CA PHE A 16 -0.67 0.16 -0.26
C PHE A 16 0.46 -0.80 0.08
N ILE A 17 1.34 -0.40 0.99
CA ILE A 17 2.58 -1.11 1.29
C ILE A 17 2.54 -1.48 2.77
N ASN A 18 2.84 -2.74 3.06
CA ASN A 18 2.81 -3.28 4.42
C ASN A 18 3.98 -2.77 5.31
N THR A 19 4.84 -1.86 4.82
CA THR A 19 6.15 -1.58 5.45
C THR A 19 6.83 -0.24 5.15
N THR A 20 6.31 0.70 4.35
CA THR A 20 7.00 2.00 4.18
C THR A 20 6.51 3.04 5.19
N ASN A 21 7.32 3.20 6.23
CA ASN A 21 7.30 4.34 7.16
C ASN A 21 7.45 5.66 6.36
N VAL A 22 6.87 6.76 6.84
CA VAL A 22 6.93 8.10 6.20
C VAL A 22 8.38 8.52 5.93
N THR A 23 9.31 8.05 6.76
CA THR A 23 10.74 8.36 6.69
C THR A 23 11.47 7.75 5.49
N THR A 24 11.04 6.59 4.98
CA THR A 24 11.72 5.91 3.85
C THR A 24 11.13 6.26 2.49
N LEU A 25 9.89 6.75 2.46
CA LEU A 25 9.18 7.17 1.24
C LEU A 25 9.95 8.18 0.37
N PRO A 26 10.55 9.26 0.91
CA PRO A 26 11.32 10.21 0.12
C PRO A 26 12.57 9.59 -0.52
N HIS A 27 13.22 8.62 0.13
CA HIS A 27 14.40 7.94 -0.42
C HIS A 27 14.01 7.00 -1.57
N SER A 28 12.94 6.22 -1.39
CA SER A 28 12.38 5.37 -2.45
C SER A 28 11.95 6.20 -3.66
N LEU A 29 11.28 7.33 -3.46
CA LEU A 29 10.86 8.22 -4.56
C LEU A 29 12.04 8.78 -5.35
N ASN A 30 13.14 9.14 -4.69
CA ASN A 30 14.35 9.61 -5.39
C ASN A 30 14.99 8.53 -6.26
N SER A 31 15.00 7.28 -5.78
CA SER A 31 15.47 6.14 -6.58
C SER A 31 14.58 5.90 -7.80
N ILE A 32 13.26 5.91 -7.63
CA ILE A 32 12.31 5.72 -8.73
C ILE A 32 12.38 6.89 -9.73
N PHE A 33 12.58 8.12 -9.25
CA PHE A 33 12.80 9.29 -10.11
C PHE A 33 14.02 9.11 -11.03
N ARG A 34 15.15 8.65 -10.49
CA ARG A 34 16.36 8.35 -11.29
C ARG A 34 16.08 7.29 -12.34
N SER A 35 15.44 6.19 -11.96
CA SER A 35 15.09 5.11 -12.89
C SER A 35 14.12 5.56 -13.99
N THR A 36 13.16 6.43 -13.65
CA THR A 36 12.26 7.05 -14.63
C THR A 36 13.05 7.91 -15.62
N GLY A 37 13.99 8.74 -15.12
CA GLY A 37 14.90 9.54 -15.94
C GLY A 37 15.71 8.72 -16.94
N GLU A 38 16.35 7.64 -16.45
CA GLU A 38 17.12 6.71 -17.27
C GLU A 38 16.26 6.04 -18.34
N GLY A 39 15.04 5.60 -17.98
CA GLY A 39 14.08 5.03 -18.94
C GLY A 39 13.65 6.03 -20.02
N MET A 40 13.39 7.29 -19.65
CA MET A 40 13.02 8.35 -20.60
C MET A 40 14.15 8.62 -21.61
N SER A 41 15.39 8.74 -21.14
CA SER A 41 16.56 8.89 -22.00
C SER A 41 16.80 7.64 -22.86
N GLY A 42 16.57 6.45 -22.30
CA GLY A 42 16.67 5.17 -23.00
C GLY A 42 15.71 5.06 -24.18
N MET A 43 14.44 5.46 -24.01
CA MET A 43 13.48 5.50 -25.11
C MET A 43 13.94 6.41 -26.25
N ALA A 44 14.35 7.64 -25.91
CA ALA A 44 14.83 8.61 -26.89
C ALA A 44 16.09 8.11 -27.62
N SER A 45 17.04 7.50 -26.92
CA SER A 45 18.25 6.94 -27.54
C SER A 45 17.91 5.77 -28.46
N ALA A 46 17.04 4.85 -28.02
CA ALA A 46 16.68 3.66 -28.77
C ALA A 46 15.98 4.00 -30.09
N VAL A 47 15.08 4.99 -30.09
CA VAL A 47 14.46 5.50 -31.32
C VAL A 47 15.53 6.06 -32.28
N LYS A 48 16.47 6.89 -31.79
CA LYS A 48 17.52 7.47 -32.64
C LYS A 48 18.41 6.42 -33.29
N LYS A 49 18.66 5.32 -32.59
CA LYS A 49 19.50 4.21 -33.06
C LYS A 49 18.72 3.12 -33.80
N SER A 50 17.40 3.24 -33.90
CA SER A 50 16.50 2.19 -34.45
C SER A 50 16.60 0.84 -33.72
N GLU A 51 16.84 0.87 -32.41
CA GLU A 51 16.96 -0.33 -31.54
C GLU A 51 15.61 -0.67 -30.90
N TYR A 52 14.74 -1.38 -31.61
CA TYR A 52 13.36 -1.68 -31.15
C TYR A 52 13.29 -2.51 -29.87
N GLU A 53 14.22 -3.45 -29.66
CA GLU A 53 14.26 -4.25 -28.44
C GLU A 53 14.62 -3.39 -27.22
N GLN A 54 15.58 -2.48 -27.38
CA GLN A 54 15.98 -1.55 -26.32
C GLN A 54 14.89 -0.52 -26.04
N PHE A 55 14.15 -0.11 -27.07
CA PHE A 55 12.97 0.74 -26.92
C PHE A 55 11.90 0.05 -26.05
N ALA A 56 11.56 -1.20 -26.35
CA ALA A 56 10.57 -1.97 -25.57
C ALA A 56 10.99 -2.17 -24.11
N LYS A 57 12.28 -2.46 -23.86
CA LYS A 57 12.84 -2.53 -22.50
C LYS A 57 12.70 -1.19 -21.76
N SER A 58 13.04 -0.09 -22.43
CA SER A 58 12.96 1.26 -21.85
C SER A 58 11.51 1.66 -21.53
N VAL A 59 10.55 1.36 -22.42
CA VAL A 59 9.12 1.57 -22.19
C VAL A 59 8.64 0.79 -20.96
N THR A 60 9.04 -0.47 -20.84
CA THR A 60 8.67 -1.32 -19.70
C THR A 60 9.25 -0.81 -18.38
N ALA A 61 10.50 -0.34 -18.40
CA ALA A 61 11.16 0.28 -17.25
C ALA A 61 10.45 1.57 -16.81
N VAL A 62 10.08 2.44 -17.76
CA VAL A 62 9.29 3.65 -17.48
C VAL A 62 7.93 3.29 -16.90
N ALA A 63 7.20 2.33 -17.49
CA ALA A 63 5.89 1.91 -17.00
C ALA A 63 5.95 1.37 -15.56
N THR A 64 6.96 0.56 -15.25
CA THR A 64 7.19 0.01 -13.91
C THR A 64 7.53 1.12 -12.91
N SER A 65 8.38 2.07 -13.31
CA SER A 65 8.75 3.20 -12.44
C SER A 65 7.56 4.12 -12.17
N VAL A 66 6.75 4.42 -13.18
CA VAL A 66 5.51 5.21 -13.04
C VAL A 66 4.52 4.50 -12.12
N GLN A 67 4.38 3.18 -12.22
CA GLN A 67 3.57 2.41 -11.27
C GLN A 67 4.07 2.60 -9.83
N GLY A 68 5.38 2.46 -9.59
CA GLY A 68 5.98 2.67 -8.27
C GLY A 68 5.80 4.09 -7.74
N LEU A 69 5.92 5.12 -8.60
CA LEU A 69 5.64 6.51 -8.24
C LEU A 69 4.19 6.71 -7.80
N VAL A 70 3.25 6.15 -8.56
CA VAL A 70 1.81 6.28 -8.27
C VAL A 70 1.43 5.57 -6.98
N GLU A 71 1.96 4.37 -6.74
CA GLU A 71 1.76 3.64 -5.48
C GLU A 71 2.34 4.40 -4.29
N SER A 72 3.54 4.96 -4.45
CA SER A 72 4.18 5.81 -3.42
C SER A 72 3.40 7.11 -3.18
N THR A 73 2.86 7.72 -4.24
CA THR A 73 2.03 8.93 -4.16
C THR A 73 0.75 8.67 -3.38
N ALA A 74 0.05 7.58 -3.70
CA ALA A 74 -1.17 7.19 -3.00
C ALA A 74 -0.90 6.90 -1.52
N GLN A 75 0.21 6.21 -1.22
CA GLN A 75 0.63 5.94 0.15
C GLN A 75 0.96 7.24 0.91
N ALA A 76 1.71 8.16 0.29
CA ALA A 76 2.06 9.42 0.92
C ALA A 76 0.82 10.29 1.18
N ALA A 77 -0.08 10.42 0.21
CA ALA A 77 -1.35 11.13 0.38
C ALA A 77 -2.17 10.54 1.54
N TYR A 78 -2.26 9.20 1.61
CA TYR A 78 -2.93 8.52 2.72
C TYR A 78 -2.31 8.86 4.08
N LEU A 79 -0.97 8.80 4.20
CA LEU A 79 -0.26 9.09 5.46
C LEU A 79 -0.44 10.55 5.90
N VAL A 80 -0.41 11.49 4.97
CA VAL A 80 -0.70 12.91 5.24
C VAL A 80 -2.15 13.11 5.68
N ALA A 81 -3.08 12.34 5.11
CA ALA A 81 -4.49 12.47 5.42
C ALA A 81 -4.86 11.88 6.78
N VAL A 82 -4.25 10.76 7.18
CA VAL A 82 -4.51 10.11 8.47
C VAL A 82 -3.71 10.68 9.64
N SER A 83 -2.71 11.53 9.38
CA SER A 83 -2.00 12.29 10.43
C SER A 83 -2.77 13.53 10.90
N ASP A 84 -3.88 13.87 10.25
CA ASP A 84 -4.79 14.91 10.73
C ASP A 84 -5.56 14.39 11.95
N GLU A 85 -5.57 15.15 13.05
CA GLU A 85 -6.20 14.75 14.33
C GLU A 85 -7.69 14.41 14.21
N THR A 86 -8.38 14.94 13.19
CA THR A 86 -9.81 14.68 12.96
C THR A 86 -10.08 13.52 12.00
N SER A 87 -9.02 12.90 11.47
CA SER A 87 -9.09 11.69 10.66
C SER A 87 -8.93 10.44 11.53
N VAL A 88 -9.42 9.30 11.02
CA VAL A 88 -9.23 7.98 11.63
C VAL A 88 -8.57 7.06 10.62
N ALA A 89 -7.42 6.50 10.97
CA ALA A 89 -6.69 5.56 10.13
C ALA A 89 -7.51 4.29 9.85
N GLY A 90 -7.41 3.80 8.62
CA GLY A 90 -8.01 2.54 8.23
C GLY A 90 -7.22 1.37 8.81
N ARG A 91 -7.90 0.25 9.02
CA ARG A 91 -7.28 -0.99 9.48
C ARG A 91 -7.41 -2.05 8.39
N PRO A 92 -6.29 -2.61 7.88
CA PRO A 92 -6.37 -3.73 6.96
C PRO A 92 -7.00 -4.91 7.68
N GLY A 93 -7.95 -5.58 7.01
CA GLY A 93 -8.57 -6.78 7.54
C GLY A 93 -7.55 -7.91 7.68
N LEU A 94 -7.86 -8.87 8.56
CA LEU A 94 -7.08 -10.10 8.69
C LEU A 94 -7.25 -11.01 7.46
N VAL A 95 -8.39 -10.88 6.76
CA VAL A 95 -8.74 -11.69 5.58
C VAL A 95 -9.28 -10.81 4.44
N ASP A 96 -9.03 -11.22 3.19
CA ASP A 96 -9.73 -10.70 2.01
C ASP A 96 -11.07 -11.42 1.87
N GLN A 97 -12.12 -10.90 2.51
CA GLN A 97 -13.46 -11.50 2.51
C GLN A 97 -14.00 -11.75 1.10
N ALA A 98 -13.76 -10.81 0.17
CA ALA A 98 -14.18 -10.96 -1.23
C ALA A 98 -13.38 -12.06 -1.93
N GLY A 99 -12.09 -12.21 -1.60
CA GLY A 99 -11.25 -13.31 -2.06
C GLY A 99 -11.75 -14.69 -1.61
N PHE A 100 -12.14 -14.80 -0.34
CA PHE A 100 -12.72 -16.02 0.23
C PHE A 100 -14.04 -16.38 -0.46
N ALA A 101 -14.95 -15.41 -0.60
CA ALA A 101 -16.23 -15.62 -1.28
C ALA A 101 -16.07 -16.06 -2.74
N ARG A 102 -15.14 -15.47 -3.50
CA ARG A 102 -14.85 -15.89 -4.88
C ARG A 102 -14.28 -17.30 -4.95
N ALA A 103 -13.36 -17.65 -4.05
CA ALA A 103 -12.80 -18.99 -4.01
C ALA A 103 -13.86 -20.04 -3.65
N ALA A 104 -14.72 -19.75 -2.69
CA ALA A 104 -15.83 -20.62 -2.30
C ALA A 104 -16.83 -20.83 -3.45
N ALA A 105 -17.21 -19.77 -4.16
CA ALA A 105 -18.10 -19.87 -5.32
C ALA A 105 -17.48 -20.72 -6.45
N ALA A 106 -16.17 -20.56 -6.71
CA ALA A 106 -15.46 -21.36 -7.71
C ALA A 106 -15.41 -22.85 -7.33
N ILE A 107 -15.17 -23.15 -6.04
CA ILE A 107 -15.21 -24.52 -5.52
C ILE A 107 -16.62 -25.10 -5.64
N ASP A 108 -17.66 -24.34 -5.28
CA ASP A 108 -19.05 -24.80 -5.36
C ASP A 108 -19.46 -25.14 -6.79
N MET A 109 -19.12 -24.29 -7.77
CA MET A 109 -19.37 -24.57 -9.19
C MET A 109 -18.62 -25.82 -9.68
N ALA A 110 -17.37 -26.01 -9.26
CA ALA A 110 -16.59 -27.19 -9.64
C ALA A 110 -17.12 -28.47 -8.97
N CYS A 111 -17.56 -28.40 -7.71
CA CYS A 111 -18.22 -29.50 -7.01
C CYS A 111 -19.54 -29.90 -7.68
N ARG A 112 -20.31 -28.93 -8.18
CA ARG A 112 -21.53 -29.21 -8.98
C ARG A 112 -21.19 -29.93 -10.28
N ALA A 113 -20.15 -29.51 -11.00
CA ALA A 113 -19.71 -30.21 -12.21
C ALA A 113 -19.26 -31.65 -11.93
N LEU A 114 -18.59 -31.90 -10.80
CA LEU A 114 -18.22 -33.26 -10.37
C LEU A 114 -19.42 -34.13 -10.00
N SER A 115 -20.50 -33.52 -9.55
CA SER A 115 -21.72 -34.22 -9.11
C SER A 115 -22.75 -34.41 -10.24
N ASP A 116 -22.61 -33.67 -11.34
CA ASP A 116 -23.51 -33.76 -12.50
C ASP A 116 -23.29 -35.09 -13.25
N PRO A 117 -24.29 -35.96 -13.41
CA PRO A 117 -24.19 -37.20 -14.18
C PRO A 117 -23.79 -37.01 -15.65
N ALA A 118 -24.07 -35.84 -16.24
CA ALA A 118 -23.82 -35.54 -17.65
C ALA A 118 -22.38 -35.06 -17.94
N SER A 119 -21.57 -34.79 -16.92
CA SER A 119 -20.21 -34.30 -17.12
C SER A 119 -19.30 -35.36 -17.75
N ASP A 120 -18.44 -34.94 -18.68
CA ASP A 120 -17.44 -35.82 -19.30
C ASP A 120 -16.15 -35.92 -18.47
N GLN A 121 -15.24 -36.83 -18.85
CA GLN A 121 -13.97 -37.04 -18.14
C GLN A 121 -13.08 -35.77 -18.13
N HIS A 122 -13.08 -34.99 -19.21
CA HIS A 122 -12.28 -33.76 -19.30
C HIS A 122 -12.82 -32.67 -18.37
N GLN A 123 -14.15 -32.54 -18.26
CA GLN A 123 -14.83 -31.62 -17.35
C GLN A 123 -14.57 -31.97 -15.88
N VAL A 124 -14.56 -33.27 -15.54
CA VAL A 124 -14.19 -33.77 -14.20
C VAL A 124 -12.76 -33.38 -13.82
N LEU A 125 -11.78 -33.60 -14.72
CA LEU A 125 -10.38 -33.24 -14.47
C LEU A 125 -10.16 -31.72 -14.40
N SER A 126 -10.88 -30.96 -15.22
CA SER A 126 -10.88 -29.49 -15.16
C SER A 126 -11.43 -28.98 -13.83
N ALA A 127 -12.58 -29.51 -13.37
CA ALA A 127 -13.17 -29.19 -12.09
C ALA A 127 -12.23 -29.53 -10.91
N ALA A 128 -11.56 -30.67 -10.96
CA ALA A 128 -10.54 -31.06 -9.98
C ALA A 128 -9.41 -30.04 -9.88
N THR A 129 -8.94 -29.53 -11.02
CA THR A 129 -7.89 -28.51 -11.10
C THR A 129 -8.32 -27.19 -10.46
N VAL A 130 -9.56 -26.77 -10.71
CA VAL A 130 -10.17 -25.57 -10.09
C VAL A 130 -10.24 -25.73 -8.57
N ILE A 131 -10.72 -26.88 -8.09
CA ILE A 131 -10.81 -27.17 -6.65
C ILE A 131 -9.44 -27.14 -5.99
N ALA A 132 -8.44 -27.84 -6.55
CA ALA A 132 -7.09 -27.87 -5.99
C ALA A 132 -6.48 -26.46 -5.91
N LYS A 133 -6.66 -25.65 -6.95
CA LYS A 133 -6.18 -24.26 -6.99
C LYS A 133 -6.82 -23.41 -5.90
N HIS A 134 -8.14 -23.42 -5.79
CA HIS A 134 -8.86 -22.52 -4.88
C HIS A 134 -8.77 -22.97 -3.42
N THR A 135 -8.77 -24.28 -3.14
CA THR A 135 -8.58 -24.79 -1.78
C THR A 135 -7.18 -24.52 -1.25
N SER A 136 -6.14 -24.68 -2.09
CA SER A 136 -4.77 -24.30 -1.74
C SER A 136 -4.65 -22.79 -1.45
N ALA A 137 -5.31 -21.95 -2.26
CA ALA A 137 -5.36 -20.51 -2.02
C ALA A 137 -6.03 -20.16 -0.68
N LEU A 138 -7.16 -20.82 -0.33
CA LEU A 138 -7.83 -20.65 0.95
C LEU A 138 -6.95 -21.09 2.13
N CYS A 139 -6.30 -22.25 2.04
CA CYS A 139 -5.39 -22.73 3.08
C CYS A 139 -4.23 -21.76 3.32
N ASN A 140 -3.63 -21.23 2.23
CA ASN A 140 -2.57 -20.23 2.35
C ASN A 140 -3.08 -18.93 2.97
N ALA A 141 -4.29 -18.46 2.59
CA ALA A 141 -4.89 -17.28 3.18
C ALA A 141 -5.16 -17.45 4.68
N CYS A 142 -5.64 -18.62 5.11
CA CYS A 142 -5.84 -18.95 6.53
C CYS A 142 -4.52 -18.97 7.32
N ARG A 143 -3.45 -19.51 6.72
CA ARG A 143 -2.11 -19.50 7.32
C ARG A 143 -1.61 -18.07 7.54
N VAL A 144 -1.78 -17.20 6.55
CA VAL A 144 -1.41 -15.77 6.66
C VAL A 144 -2.27 -15.07 7.71
N ALA A 145 -3.58 -15.29 7.71
CA ALA A 145 -4.51 -14.70 8.69
C ALA A 145 -4.18 -15.13 10.13
N SER A 146 -3.86 -16.41 10.35
CA SER A 146 -3.41 -16.92 11.65
C SER A 146 -2.10 -16.29 12.10
N GLY A 147 -1.12 -16.12 11.19
CA GLY A 147 0.15 -15.46 11.51
C GLY A 147 -0.01 -13.99 11.93
N ARG A 148 -1.01 -13.29 11.35
CA ARG A 148 -1.28 -11.87 11.63
C ARG A 148 -2.26 -11.64 12.79
N SER A 149 -3.02 -12.66 13.20
CA SER A 149 -4.00 -12.52 14.27
C SER A 149 -3.31 -12.33 15.62
N GLY A 150 -3.83 -11.45 16.48
CA GLY A 150 -3.40 -11.33 17.88
C GLY A 150 -4.15 -12.29 18.82
N GLN A 151 -5.31 -12.81 18.39
CA GLN A 151 -6.21 -13.57 19.24
C GLN A 151 -5.95 -15.07 19.13
N ALA A 152 -5.61 -15.71 20.24
CA ALA A 152 -5.27 -17.14 20.28
C ALA A 152 -6.43 -18.04 19.78
N ALA A 153 -7.68 -17.67 20.05
CA ALA A 153 -8.86 -18.38 19.57
C ALA A 153 -8.95 -18.34 18.04
N ALA A 154 -8.91 -17.15 17.44
CA ALA A 154 -8.98 -17.00 15.98
C ALA A 154 -7.83 -17.71 15.25
N LYS A 155 -6.60 -17.70 15.82
CA LYS A 155 -5.46 -18.47 15.29
C LYS A 155 -5.78 -19.96 15.18
N ARG A 156 -6.32 -20.55 16.26
CA ARG A 156 -6.69 -21.97 16.31
C ARG A 156 -7.77 -22.28 15.28
N THR A 157 -8.79 -21.44 15.18
CA THR A 157 -9.90 -21.62 14.22
C THR A 157 -9.42 -21.56 12.77
N PHE A 158 -8.58 -20.58 12.39
CA PHE A 158 -8.02 -20.52 11.03
C PHE A 158 -7.14 -21.72 10.69
N VAL A 159 -6.31 -22.19 11.63
CA VAL A 159 -5.46 -23.37 11.42
C VAL A 159 -6.31 -24.62 11.28
N GLN A 160 -7.35 -24.78 12.09
CA GLN A 160 -8.24 -25.93 12.02
C GLN A 160 -9.03 -25.93 10.72
N ALA A 161 -9.64 -24.80 10.34
CA ALA A 161 -10.39 -24.70 9.09
C ALA A 161 -9.52 -24.96 7.85
N ALA A 162 -8.26 -24.52 7.85
CA ALA A 162 -7.31 -24.85 6.78
C ALA A 162 -7.00 -26.36 6.71
N LYS A 163 -6.86 -27.03 7.86
CA LYS A 163 -6.68 -28.49 7.92
C LYS A 163 -7.91 -29.21 7.41
N ASP A 164 -9.10 -28.79 7.81
CA ASP A 164 -10.36 -29.42 7.41
C ASP A 164 -10.57 -29.31 5.89
N VAL A 165 -10.34 -28.13 5.32
CA VAL A 165 -10.36 -27.92 3.86
C VAL A 165 -9.31 -28.80 3.18
N ALA A 166 -8.07 -28.83 3.66
CA ALA A 166 -7.01 -29.64 3.05
C ALA A 166 -7.32 -31.16 3.11
N ASN A 167 -7.85 -31.64 4.22
CA ASN A 167 -8.22 -33.05 4.41
C ASN A 167 -9.39 -33.45 3.52
N CYS A 168 -10.42 -32.59 3.39
CA CYS A 168 -11.54 -32.81 2.49
C CYS A 168 -11.07 -32.79 1.02
N THR A 169 -10.22 -31.84 0.63
CA THR A 169 -9.63 -31.79 -0.71
C THR A 169 -8.83 -33.05 -1.02
N ALA A 170 -7.99 -33.52 -0.09
CA ALA A 170 -7.19 -34.73 -0.29
C ALA A 170 -8.07 -35.97 -0.48
N SER A 171 -9.15 -36.08 0.30
CA SER A 171 -10.14 -37.15 0.18
C SER A 171 -10.85 -37.11 -1.17
N LEU A 172 -11.28 -35.92 -1.61
CA LEU A 172 -11.91 -35.74 -2.92
C LEU A 172 -10.95 -36.06 -4.08
N VAL A 173 -9.69 -35.61 -4.02
CA VAL A 173 -8.66 -35.91 -5.04
C VAL A 173 -8.40 -37.42 -5.14
N LYS A 174 -8.47 -38.15 -4.03
CA LYS A 174 -8.35 -39.62 -4.04
C LYS A 174 -9.49 -40.27 -4.83
N GLU A 175 -10.73 -39.83 -4.62
CA GLU A 175 -11.88 -40.35 -5.38
C GLU A 175 -11.84 -39.92 -6.85
N ILE A 176 -11.37 -38.71 -7.17
CA ILE A 176 -11.17 -38.25 -8.56
C ILE A 176 -10.15 -39.12 -9.29
N LYS A 177 -9.05 -39.49 -8.64
CA LYS A 177 -8.05 -40.41 -9.23
C LYS A 177 -8.63 -41.80 -9.49
N ALA A 178 -9.49 -42.30 -8.59
CA ALA A 178 -10.18 -43.56 -8.82
C ALA A 178 -11.16 -43.48 -10.00
N LEU A 179 -11.87 -42.35 -10.14
CA LEU A 179 -12.77 -42.08 -11.26
C LEU A 179 -12.03 -41.92 -12.60
N ASP A 180 -10.83 -41.33 -12.60
CA ASP A 180 -9.99 -41.19 -13.80
C ASP A 180 -9.44 -42.54 -14.29
N ALA A 181 -9.18 -43.47 -13.35
CA ALA A 181 -8.73 -44.82 -13.67
C ALA A 181 -9.88 -45.72 -14.18
N ASP A 182 -11.09 -45.54 -13.65
CA ASP A 182 -12.28 -46.29 -14.03
C ASP A 182 -13.52 -45.39 -13.98
N TYR A 183 -14.03 -45.03 -15.16
CA TYR A 183 -15.13 -44.08 -15.32
C TYR A 183 -16.50 -44.76 -15.12
N GLY A 184 -16.68 -45.40 -13.97
CA GLY A 184 -17.90 -46.11 -13.57
C GLY A 184 -18.85 -45.27 -12.70
N GLU A 185 -20.14 -45.58 -12.75
CA GLU A 185 -21.19 -44.90 -11.98
C GLU A 185 -20.95 -44.95 -10.46
N ALA A 186 -20.41 -46.06 -9.95
CA ALA A 186 -20.05 -46.19 -8.54
C ALA A 186 -18.93 -45.21 -8.12
N ASN A 187 -17.89 -45.05 -8.95
CA ASN A 187 -16.79 -44.13 -8.68
C ASN A 187 -17.26 -42.67 -8.78
N ARG A 188 -18.20 -42.40 -9.70
CA ARG A 188 -18.85 -41.10 -9.84
C ARG A 188 -19.69 -40.74 -8.61
N ALA A 189 -20.48 -41.69 -8.11
CA ALA A 189 -21.25 -41.52 -6.88
C ALA A 189 -20.36 -41.26 -5.65
N ARG A 190 -19.22 -41.95 -5.53
CA ARG A 190 -18.24 -41.67 -4.47
C ARG A 190 -17.61 -40.28 -4.59
N CYS A 191 -17.28 -39.86 -5.81
CA CYS A 191 -16.76 -38.52 -6.07
C CYS A 191 -17.79 -37.44 -5.68
N ALA A 192 -19.04 -37.59 -6.11
CA ALA A 192 -20.14 -36.69 -5.75
C ALA A 192 -20.33 -36.61 -4.23
N ALA A 193 -20.35 -37.76 -3.53
CA ALA A 193 -20.46 -37.82 -2.08
C ALA A 193 -19.30 -37.11 -1.35
N ALA A 194 -18.08 -37.16 -1.90
CA ALA A 194 -16.91 -36.49 -1.35
C ALA A 194 -16.92 -34.96 -1.55
N THR A 195 -17.78 -34.41 -2.42
CA THR A 195 -17.89 -32.96 -2.62
C THR A 195 -18.60 -32.25 -1.47
N GLY A 196 -19.59 -32.89 -0.83
CA GLY A 196 -20.36 -32.32 0.27
C GLY A 196 -19.51 -31.88 1.47
N PRO A 197 -18.68 -32.77 2.05
CA PRO A 197 -17.78 -32.40 3.15
C PRO A 197 -16.85 -31.23 2.82
N LEU A 198 -16.36 -31.16 1.57
CA LEU A 198 -15.53 -30.05 1.13
C LEU A 198 -16.32 -28.74 1.06
N GLN A 199 -17.52 -28.76 0.48
CA GLN A 199 -18.39 -27.59 0.41
C GLN A 199 -18.75 -27.07 1.82
N ASP A 200 -19.04 -27.97 2.76
CA ASP A 200 -19.36 -27.59 4.13
C ASP A 200 -18.15 -27.00 4.88
N ALA A 201 -16.96 -27.60 4.73
CA ALA A 201 -15.72 -27.07 5.30
C ALA A 201 -15.40 -25.67 4.76
N VAL A 202 -15.53 -25.47 3.44
CA VAL A 202 -15.32 -24.17 2.79
C VAL A 202 -16.37 -23.15 3.22
N ARG A 203 -17.66 -23.54 3.32
CA ARG A 203 -18.73 -22.66 3.79
C ARG A 203 -18.50 -22.22 5.23
N SER A 204 -18.15 -23.15 6.13
CA SER A 204 -17.83 -22.85 7.53
C SER A 204 -16.64 -21.91 7.64
N LEU A 205 -15.60 -22.11 6.83
CA LEU A 205 -14.44 -21.21 6.79
C LEU A 205 -14.85 -19.80 6.33
N CYS A 206 -15.65 -19.69 5.27
CA CYS A 206 -16.11 -18.41 4.77
C CYS A 206 -16.98 -17.67 5.78
N GLN A 207 -17.89 -18.36 6.46
CA GLN A 207 -18.72 -17.76 7.51
C GLN A 207 -17.85 -17.20 8.64
N PHE A 208 -16.83 -17.95 9.08
CA PHE A 208 -15.89 -17.46 10.08
C PHE A 208 -15.10 -16.24 9.58
N ALA A 209 -14.57 -16.31 8.36
CA ALA A 209 -13.82 -15.22 7.74
C ALA A 209 -14.67 -13.95 7.49
N ASP A 210 -15.98 -14.08 7.35
CA ASP A 210 -16.91 -12.96 7.15
C ASP A 210 -17.19 -12.16 8.44
N SER A 211 -16.68 -12.63 9.59
CA SER A 211 -16.83 -11.93 10.87
C SER A 211 -16.28 -10.49 10.79
N PRO A 212 -17.03 -9.47 11.27
CA PRO A 212 -16.62 -8.05 11.17
C PRO A 212 -15.26 -7.73 11.79
N GLU A 213 -14.84 -8.50 12.79
CA GLU A 213 -13.53 -8.39 13.45
C GLU A 213 -12.34 -8.70 12.54
N PHE A 214 -12.57 -9.43 11.44
CA PHE A 214 -11.54 -9.73 10.43
C PHE A 214 -11.66 -8.84 9.19
N ALA A 215 -12.73 -8.05 9.09
CA ALA A 215 -13.00 -7.17 7.96
C ALA A 215 -12.03 -5.99 7.94
N SER A 216 -11.83 -5.45 6.74
CA SER A 216 -11.09 -4.21 6.59
C SER A 216 -11.95 -3.02 6.99
N VAL A 217 -11.39 -2.13 7.81
CA VAL A 217 -12.07 -0.89 8.23
C VAL A 217 -11.48 0.26 7.43
N PRO A 218 -12.25 0.91 6.55
CA PRO A 218 -11.71 1.98 5.72
C PRO A 218 -11.41 3.23 6.56
N ALA A 219 -10.36 3.96 6.19
CA ALA A 219 -10.04 5.23 6.84
C ALA A 219 -11.17 6.25 6.73
N LYS A 220 -11.38 7.03 7.78
CA LYS A 220 -12.28 8.19 7.76
C LYS A 220 -11.41 9.43 7.64
N ILE A 221 -11.37 10.01 6.45
CA ILE A 221 -10.56 11.20 6.17
C ILE A 221 -11.43 12.45 6.36
N SER A 222 -10.95 13.41 7.15
CA SER A 222 -11.64 14.68 7.37
C SER A 222 -11.64 15.57 6.10
N PRO A 223 -12.53 16.57 6.00
CA PRO A 223 -12.47 17.54 4.90
C PRO A 223 -11.15 18.31 4.85
N GLN A 224 -10.58 18.66 6.00
CA GLN A 224 -9.30 19.36 6.09
C GLN A 224 -8.14 18.49 5.61
N ALA A 225 -8.12 17.22 6.05
CA ALA A 225 -7.15 16.23 5.59
C ALA A 225 -7.22 16.01 4.07
N ARG A 226 -8.43 16.01 3.48
CA ARG A 226 -8.59 15.95 2.02
C ARG A 226 -7.92 17.12 1.31
N GLN A 227 -8.07 18.34 1.82
CA GLN A 227 -7.40 19.52 1.26
C GLN A 227 -5.88 19.41 1.43
N ASN A 228 -5.39 18.91 2.57
CA ASN A 228 -3.95 18.76 2.84
C ASN A 228 -3.27 17.75 1.90
N GLN A 229 -3.92 16.65 1.54
CA GLN A 229 -3.35 15.64 0.62
C GLN A 229 -3.51 15.99 -0.87
N GLU A 230 -4.37 16.95 -1.22
CA GLU A 230 -4.74 17.24 -2.62
C GLU A 230 -3.53 17.62 -3.51
N PRO A 231 -2.56 18.44 -3.06
CA PRO A 231 -1.37 18.75 -3.87
C PRO A 231 -0.56 17.50 -4.24
N ILE A 232 -0.47 16.51 -3.33
CA ILE A 232 0.22 15.25 -3.59
C ILE A 232 -0.53 14.42 -4.64
N LEU A 233 -1.86 14.35 -4.53
CA LEU A 233 -2.72 13.65 -5.49
C LEU A 233 -2.67 14.30 -6.87
N GLU A 234 -2.63 15.63 -6.93
CA GLU A 234 -2.49 16.38 -8.18
C GLU A 234 -1.18 16.06 -8.90
N CYS A 235 -0.05 16.04 -8.18
CA CYS A 235 1.21 15.58 -8.77
C CYS A 235 1.10 14.15 -9.33
N GLY A 236 0.45 13.25 -8.59
CA GLY A 236 0.21 11.88 -9.05
C GLY A 236 -0.57 11.81 -10.36
N ARG A 237 -1.66 12.57 -10.47
CA ARG A 237 -2.48 12.66 -11.70
C ARG A 237 -1.68 13.23 -12.87
N ASN A 238 -0.89 14.28 -12.63
CA ASN A 238 -0.03 14.89 -13.64
C ASN A 238 1.06 13.93 -14.13
N ILE A 239 1.66 13.14 -13.23
CA ILE A 239 2.63 12.08 -13.58
C ILE A 239 1.97 11.05 -14.49
N ILE A 240 0.76 10.57 -14.15
CA ILE A 240 0.05 9.57 -14.96
C ILE A 240 -0.25 10.13 -16.35
N SER A 241 -0.89 11.30 -16.41
CA SER A 241 -1.28 11.94 -17.67
C SER A 241 -0.07 12.26 -18.55
N GLY A 242 0.96 12.88 -17.97
CA GLY A 242 2.20 13.23 -18.66
C GLY A 242 2.95 12.00 -19.17
N SER A 243 2.97 10.91 -18.39
CA SER A 243 3.63 9.66 -18.80
C SER A 243 2.89 8.98 -19.95
N CYS A 244 1.56 9.02 -19.98
CA CYS A 244 0.78 8.47 -21.09
C CYS A 244 1.06 9.23 -22.39
N ALA A 245 0.97 10.57 -22.35
CA ALA A 245 1.28 11.41 -23.50
C ALA A 245 2.74 11.24 -23.98
N MET A 246 3.68 11.08 -23.04
CA MET A 246 5.07 10.78 -23.35
C MET A 246 5.24 9.43 -24.07
N LEU A 247 4.58 8.38 -23.60
CA LEU A 247 4.63 7.05 -24.21
C LEU A 247 3.95 7.03 -25.59
N GLU A 248 2.88 7.79 -25.79
CA GLU A 248 2.23 7.97 -27.10
C GLU A 248 3.17 8.66 -28.10
N ALA A 249 3.84 9.75 -27.70
CA ALA A 249 4.83 10.42 -28.53
C ALA A 249 6.02 9.49 -28.84
N ALA A 250 6.50 8.72 -27.85
CA ALA A 250 7.57 7.74 -28.03
C ALA A 250 7.17 6.63 -29.02
N ARG A 251 5.92 6.15 -28.95
CA ARG A 251 5.38 5.17 -29.89
C ARG A 251 5.30 5.73 -31.32
N ALA A 252 4.82 6.96 -31.49
CA ALA A 252 4.78 7.61 -32.81
C ALA A 252 6.18 7.73 -33.40
N LEU A 253 7.16 8.13 -32.59
CA LEU A 253 8.57 8.21 -32.99
C LEU A 253 9.18 6.85 -33.34
N ALA A 254 8.80 5.76 -32.66
CA ALA A 254 9.27 4.43 -33.00
C ALA A 254 8.78 3.98 -34.41
N LEU A 255 7.65 4.51 -34.86
CA LEU A 255 7.13 4.26 -36.22
C LEU A 255 7.67 5.26 -37.25
N SER A 256 8.00 6.49 -36.82
CA SER A 256 8.45 7.58 -37.69
C SER A 256 9.53 8.45 -37.01
N PRO A 257 10.79 7.98 -36.96
CA PRO A 257 11.87 8.65 -36.22
C PRO A 257 12.25 10.05 -36.72
N GLN A 258 11.93 10.37 -37.98
CA GLN A 258 12.21 11.64 -38.63
C GLN A 258 11.28 12.79 -38.23
N GLU A 259 10.19 12.51 -37.50
CA GLU A 259 9.16 13.51 -37.22
C GLU A 259 9.58 14.45 -36.08
N ARG A 260 10.02 15.67 -36.42
CA ARG A 260 10.58 16.64 -35.45
C ARG A 260 9.56 17.09 -34.40
N GLN A 261 8.28 17.19 -34.76
CA GLN A 261 7.23 17.61 -33.83
C GLN A 261 7.08 16.63 -32.67
N GLN A 262 7.20 15.33 -32.92
CA GLN A 262 7.03 14.27 -31.94
C GLN A 262 8.25 14.20 -31.02
N TRP A 263 9.44 14.54 -31.52
CA TRP A 263 10.61 14.78 -30.67
C TRP A 263 10.41 15.94 -29.70
N GLN A 264 9.80 17.05 -30.17
CA GLN A 264 9.48 18.19 -29.31
C GLN A 264 8.41 17.81 -28.26
N GLN A 265 7.37 17.07 -28.66
CA GLN A 265 6.34 16.58 -27.76
C GLN A 265 6.91 15.61 -26.72
N LEU A 266 7.75 14.65 -27.12
CA LEU A 266 8.42 13.73 -26.20
C LEU A 266 9.24 14.49 -25.16
N ALA A 267 10.01 15.49 -25.56
CA ALA A 267 10.80 16.32 -24.66
C ALA A 267 9.91 17.15 -23.70
N ALA A 268 8.84 17.75 -24.21
CA ALA A 268 7.90 18.53 -23.42
C ALA A 268 7.16 17.67 -22.37
N HIS A 269 6.68 16.49 -22.77
CA HIS A 269 6.02 15.55 -21.86
C HIS A 269 6.99 14.98 -20.83
N SER A 270 8.22 14.62 -21.23
CA SER A 270 9.28 14.18 -20.32
C SER A 270 9.64 15.24 -19.28
N LYS A 271 9.72 16.52 -19.68
CA LYS A 271 9.91 17.64 -18.75
C LYS A 271 8.75 17.79 -17.77
N THR A 272 7.51 17.74 -18.27
CA THR A 272 6.29 17.83 -17.44
C THR A 272 6.25 16.72 -16.38
N VAL A 273 6.56 15.48 -16.77
CA VAL A 273 6.67 14.34 -15.84
C VAL A 273 7.75 14.61 -14.80
N SER A 274 8.94 15.04 -15.23
CA SER A 274 10.07 15.32 -14.34
C SER A 274 9.75 16.41 -13.31
N ASP A 275 9.11 17.50 -13.74
CA ASP A 275 8.75 18.60 -12.86
C ASP A 275 7.60 18.22 -11.91
N SER A 276 6.66 17.37 -12.37
CA SER A 276 5.61 16.80 -11.51
C SER A 276 6.21 15.89 -10.43
N ILE A 277 7.25 15.10 -10.73
CA ILE A 277 7.94 14.26 -9.74
C ILE A 277 8.72 15.12 -8.73
N LYS A 278 9.38 16.19 -9.17
CA LYS A 278 10.05 17.13 -8.24
C LYS A 278 9.04 17.79 -7.30
N SER A 279 7.92 18.25 -7.85
CA SER A 279 6.82 18.83 -7.07
C SER A 279 6.24 17.81 -6.09
N LEU A 280 6.07 16.55 -6.51
CA LEU A 280 5.64 15.46 -5.63
C LEU A 280 6.58 15.29 -4.43
N VAL A 281 7.89 15.22 -4.68
CA VAL A 281 8.90 15.06 -3.61
C VAL A 281 8.88 16.26 -2.66
N ALA A 282 8.74 17.48 -3.18
CA ALA A 282 8.63 18.69 -2.37
C ALA A 282 7.37 18.67 -1.49
N ASN A 283 6.20 18.38 -2.09
CA ASN A 283 4.93 18.30 -1.36
C ASN A 283 4.95 17.22 -0.27
N ILE A 284 5.53 16.05 -0.54
CA ILE A 284 5.65 14.99 0.46
C ILE A 284 6.55 15.41 1.62
N ARG A 285 7.65 16.12 1.34
CA ARG A 285 8.53 16.64 2.40
C ARG A 285 7.85 17.71 3.25
N GLU A 286 7.15 18.65 2.62
CA GLU A 286 6.49 19.75 3.31
C GLU A 286 5.27 19.29 4.12
N LYS A 287 4.52 18.32 3.60
CA LYS A 287 3.32 17.79 4.24
C LYS A 287 3.57 16.52 5.05
N ALA A 288 4.83 16.10 5.18
CA ALA A 288 5.19 14.96 6.01
C ALA A 288 4.62 15.16 7.43
N PRO A 289 4.00 14.13 8.03
CA PRO A 289 3.55 14.20 9.40
C PRO A 289 4.70 14.67 10.31
N GLY A 290 4.43 15.67 11.16
CA GLY A 290 5.43 16.27 12.07
C GLY A 290 6.21 17.44 11.56
N GLN A 291 6.21 17.70 10.25
CA GLN A 291 7.00 18.81 9.75
C GLN A 291 6.45 20.16 10.20
N ARG A 292 5.12 20.28 10.33
CA ARG A 292 4.49 21.51 10.80
C ARG A 292 4.84 21.76 12.26
N GLU A 293 4.76 20.72 13.08
CA GLU A 293 5.05 20.72 14.51
C GLU A 293 6.53 21.06 14.75
N CYS A 294 7.44 20.43 14.00
CA CYS A 294 8.87 20.74 14.03
C CYS A 294 9.16 22.18 13.60
N SER A 295 8.52 22.65 12.53
CA SER A 295 8.69 24.03 12.05
C SER A 295 8.23 25.06 13.09
N ALA A 296 7.05 24.84 13.69
CA ALA A 296 6.53 25.69 14.76
C ALA A 296 7.41 25.66 16.02
N ALA A 297 7.98 24.50 16.36
CA ALA A 297 8.94 24.38 17.46
C ALA A 297 10.22 25.18 17.18
N ILE A 298 10.76 25.12 15.95
CA ILE A 298 11.94 25.89 15.54
C ILE A 298 11.67 27.40 15.62
N GLU A 299 10.51 27.86 15.14
CA GLU A 299 10.11 29.28 15.24
C GLU A 299 10.02 29.73 16.70
N THR A 300 9.42 28.90 17.56
CA THR A 300 9.32 29.16 18.99
C THR A 300 10.69 29.25 19.65
N LEU A 301 11.59 28.29 19.38
CA LEU A 301 12.96 28.30 19.90
C LEU A 301 13.74 29.53 19.41
N SER A 302 13.58 29.90 18.14
CA SER A 302 14.24 31.08 17.56
C SER A 302 13.77 32.37 18.20
N ARG A 303 12.47 32.48 18.52
CA ARG A 303 11.92 33.61 19.28
C ARG A 303 12.50 33.66 20.70
N LEU A 304 12.50 32.53 21.41
CA LEU A 304 13.06 32.44 22.76
C LEU A 304 14.54 32.79 22.81
N LEU A 305 15.32 32.41 21.79
CA LEU A 305 16.73 32.76 21.67
C LEU A 305 16.92 34.29 21.54
N ARG A 306 16.09 34.96 20.72
CA ARG A 306 16.13 36.42 20.59
C ARG A 306 15.72 37.13 21.89
N GLU A 307 14.71 36.61 22.59
CA GLU A 307 14.30 37.13 23.90
C GLU A 307 15.42 36.98 24.93
N LEU A 308 16.14 35.85 24.91
CA LEU A 308 17.30 35.61 25.76
C LEU A 308 18.45 36.57 25.43
N ASP A 309 18.78 36.76 24.15
CA ASP A 309 19.80 37.71 23.70
C ASP A 309 19.45 39.14 24.13
N GLN A 310 18.20 39.54 23.97
CA GLN A 310 17.72 40.86 24.38
C GLN A 310 17.81 41.04 25.91
N ALA A 311 17.42 40.02 26.67
CA ALA A 311 17.56 40.04 28.13
C ALA A 311 19.05 40.10 28.55
N ALA A 312 19.94 39.39 27.86
CA ALA A 312 21.37 39.44 28.12
C ALA A 312 21.94 40.86 27.86
N ILE A 313 21.56 41.50 26.76
CA ILE A 313 21.95 42.88 26.45
C ILE A 313 21.44 43.85 27.53
N GLN A 314 20.17 43.73 27.92
CA GLN A 314 19.58 44.55 28.98
C GLN A 314 20.27 44.32 30.34
N ALA A 315 20.68 43.09 30.64
CA ALA A 315 21.40 42.77 31.87
C ALA A 315 22.78 43.46 31.89
N VAL A 316 23.52 43.41 30.77
CA VAL A 316 24.81 44.11 30.61
C VAL A 316 24.64 45.63 30.71
N GLY A 317 23.55 46.17 30.13
CA GLY A 317 23.19 47.58 30.22
C GLY A 317 22.64 48.04 31.56
N GLN A 318 22.46 47.13 32.54
CA GLN A 318 21.75 47.38 33.80
C GLN A 318 20.29 47.87 33.65
N GLU A 319 19.67 47.58 32.51
CA GLU A 319 18.28 47.94 32.20
C GLU A 319 17.29 46.80 32.49
N LEU A 320 17.79 45.60 32.82
CA LEU A 320 16.95 44.44 33.10
C LEU A 320 16.23 44.58 34.45
N GLN A 321 14.91 44.70 34.43
CA GLN A 321 14.14 44.86 35.66
C GLN A 321 13.96 43.54 36.43
N PRO A 322 14.18 43.53 37.77
CA PRO A 322 13.96 42.34 38.59
C PRO A 322 12.49 41.92 38.62
N ARG A 323 12.21 40.64 38.38
CA ARG A 323 10.86 40.07 38.50
C ARG A 323 10.49 39.91 39.98
N LYS A 324 9.38 40.52 40.42
CA LYS A 324 8.96 40.57 41.84
C LYS A 324 8.23 39.33 42.36
N ALA A 325 7.98 38.30 41.54
CA ALA A 325 6.92 37.32 41.81
C ALA A 325 7.37 35.91 42.30
N ASN A 326 8.61 35.46 42.06
CA ASN A 326 9.00 34.07 42.35
C ASN A 326 10.29 33.97 43.18
N SER A 327 10.35 32.98 44.10
CA SER A 327 11.59 32.61 44.79
C SER A 327 12.53 31.88 43.82
N LEU A 328 13.81 32.29 43.79
CA LEU A 328 14.88 31.75 42.92
C LEU A 328 14.96 30.21 42.85
N GLN A 329 14.57 29.52 43.92
CA GLN A 329 14.66 28.06 44.05
C GLN A 329 13.55 27.29 43.29
N GLY A 330 12.41 27.94 43.03
CA GLY A 330 11.31 27.38 42.23
C GLY A 330 11.60 27.38 40.73
N ASP A 331 12.36 28.37 40.24
CA ASP A 331 12.72 28.48 38.82
C ASP A 331 13.81 27.47 38.42
N HIS A 332 14.75 27.13 39.33
CA HIS A 332 15.85 26.18 39.06
C HIS A 332 15.42 24.70 39.03
N SER A 333 14.40 24.33 39.80
CA SER A 333 13.94 22.94 39.90
C SER A 333 12.98 22.56 38.78
N ASN A 334 12.08 23.46 38.37
CA ASN A 334 11.12 23.19 37.29
C ASN A 334 11.75 23.12 35.89
N THR A 335 12.85 23.84 35.64
CA THR A 335 13.45 23.95 34.30
C THR A 335 14.28 22.72 33.90
N ASN A 336 15.02 22.10 34.81
CA ASN A 336 15.93 21.00 34.46
C ASN A 336 15.25 19.63 34.28
N THR A 337 14.23 19.30 35.09
CA THR A 337 13.64 17.94 35.06
C THR A 337 12.68 17.74 33.89
N SER A 338 11.94 18.78 33.50
CA SER A 338 11.01 18.76 32.36
C SER A 338 11.71 18.65 31.01
N VAL A 339 12.87 19.31 30.87
CA VAL A 339 13.64 19.32 29.61
C VAL A 339 14.26 17.94 29.36
N LEU A 340 14.95 17.36 30.36
CA LEU A 340 15.63 16.07 30.20
C LEU A 340 14.69 14.91 29.85
N ALA A 341 13.51 14.86 30.47
CA ALA A 341 12.50 13.85 30.15
C ALA A 341 11.96 13.99 28.71
N SER A 342 11.76 15.23 28.25
CA SER A 342 11.28 15.51 26.90
C SER A 342 12.34 15.22 25.84
N THR A 343 13.62 15.50 26.12
CA THR A 343 14.73 15.23 25.19
C THR A 343 14.92 13.73 24.93
N TYR A 344 14.78 12.89 25.97
CA TYR A 344 14.87 11.44 25.83
C TYR A 344 13.77 10.88 24.91
N ILE A 345 12.52 11.30 25.14
CA ILE A 345 11.36 10.88 24.34
C ILE A 345 11.46 11.36 22.88
N LEU A 346 11.95 12.58 22.65
CA LEU A 346 12.17 13.10 21.31
C LEU A 346 13.27 12.33 20.57
N SER A 347 14.36 11.96 21.26
CA SER A 347 15.46 11.19 20.68
C SER A 347 15.02 9.80 20.22
N THR A 348 14.31 9.05 21.06
CA THR A 348 13.82 7.71 20.71
C THR A 348 12.79 7.76 19.58
N LYS A 349 11.93 8.78 19.57
CA LYS A 349 10.90 8.96 18.53
C LYS A 349 11.47 9.43 17.18
N ALA A 350 12.52 10.24 17.17
CA ALA A 350 13.23 10.66 15.95
C ALA A 350 13.94 9.48 15.25
N GLU A 351 14.35 8.45 16.01
CA GLU A 351 14.98 7.23 15.50
C GLU A 351 13.98 6.21 14.93
N GLY A 352 12.67 6.51 14.97
CA GLY A 352 11.63 5.67 14.36
C GLY A 352 11.34 4.36 15.08
N THR A 353 11.70 4.24 16.36
CA THR A 353 11.42 3.05 17.18
C THR A 353 10.00 3.01 17.76
N GLU A 354 9.26 4.12 17.69
CA GLU A 354 7.82 4.15 17.96
C GLU A 354 7.06 4.81 16.81
N ASP A 355 6.07 4.12 16.25
CA ASP A 355 5.10 4.62 15.23
C ASP A 355 4.23 5.79 15.74
N SER A 356 4.54 6.36 16.91
CA SER A 356 3.67 7.21 17.72
C SER A 356 3.84 8.71 17.49
N LEU A 357 4.72 9.13 16.58
CA LEU A 357 4.90 10.56 16.34
C LEU A 357 3.61 11.24 15.86
N PHE A 358 2.72 10.55 15.11
CA PHE A 358 1.64 11.20 14.36
C PHE A 358 0.31 10.44 14.32
N LEU A 359 0.08 9.51 15.25
CA LEU A 359 -1.15 8.70 15.33
C LEU A 359 -1.78 8.71 16.73
N SER A 360 -1.63 9.81 17.48
CA SER A 360 -2.37 10.00 18.74
C SER A 360 -3.75 10.55 18.49
#